data_AF-A0A957PAT2-F1
#
_entry.id   AF-A0A957PAT2-F1
#
_cell.length_a   1.000
_cell.length_b   1.000
_cell.length_c   1.000
_cell.angle_alpha   90.00
_cell.angle_beta   90.00
_cell.angle_gamma   90.00
#
_symmetry.space_group_name_H-M   'P 1'
#
loop_
_entity.id
_entity.type
_entity.pdbx_description
1 polymer ?
#
loop_
_entity_poly.entity_id
_entity_poly.type
_entity_poly.pdbx_seq_one_letter_code
_entity_poly.pdbx_strand_id
1 'polypeptide(L)' 'TKVIGEKLSKPDADFVREQTGYVIGGVPPLGHSQPLTTYIDETLLEHAQIWAAAGHPYAL' A
#
# COMPACT_ATOMS: atom_id res chain seq x y z
N THR A 1 -1.16 -15.50 1.93
CA THR A 1 -2.43 -16.23 1.67
C THR A 1 -3.11 -16.74 2.92
N LYS A 2 -2.40 -17.22 3.96
CA LYS A 2 -3.05 -17.77 5.17
C LYS A 2 -4.06 -16.82 5.85
N VAL A 3 -3.87 -15.50 5.76
CA VAL A 3 -4.77 -14.49 6.31
C VAL A 3 -6.00 -14.21 5.43
N ILE A 4 -5.85 -14.29 4.09
CA ILE A 4 -6.92 -13.93 3.13
C ILE A 4 -7.72 -15.15 2.67
N GLY A 5 -7.15 -16.36 2.77
CA GLY A 5 -7.83 -17.60 2.38
C GLY A 5 -7.87 -17.86 0.87
N GLU A 6 -7.38 -16.93 0.05
CA GLU A 6 -7.45 -16.98 -1.41
C GLU A 6 -6.08 -16.81 -2.08
N LYS A 7 -6.00 -17.16 -3.36
CA LYS A 7 -4.80 -16.97 -4.18
C LYS A 7 -4.65 -15.50 -4.55
N LEU A 8 -3.49 -14.93 -4.27
CA LEU A 8 -3.15 -13.55 -4.61
C LEU A 8 -2.32 -13.49 -5.89
N SER A 9 -2.50 -12.43 -6.66
CA SER A 9 -1.63 -12.02 -7.76
C SER A 9 -1.05 -10.63 -7.47
N LYS A 10 0.12 -10.34 -8.06
CA LYS A 10 0.68 -9.00 -8.03
C LYS A 10 -0.11 -8.11 -9.00
N PRO A 11 -0.59 -6.93 -8.60
CA PRO A 11 -1.28 -6.03 -9.51
C PRO A 11 -0.31 -5.40 -10.51
N ASP A 12 -0.83 -5.03 -11.68
CA ASP A 12 -0.10 -4.22 -12.66
C ASP A 12 -0.22 -2.72 -12.36
N ALA A 13 0.45 -1.88 -13.16
CA ALA A 13 0.52 -0.44 -12.93
C ALA A 13 -0.83 0.26 -13.10
N ASP A 14 -1.64 -0.18 -14.06
CA ASP A 14 -2.93 0.44 -14.34
C ASP A 14 -3.91 0.14 -13.20
N PHE A 15 -3.95 -1.11 -12.74
CA PHE A 15 -4.75 -1.50 -11.59
C PHE A 15 -4.34 -0.72 -10.33
N VAL A 16 -3.04 -0.60 -10.04
CA VAL A 16 -2.58 0.16 -8.87
C VAL A 16 -3.04 1.62 -8.96
N ARG A 17 -2.92 2.24 -10.12
CA ARG A 17 -3.35 3.63 -10.32
C ARG A 17 -4.85 3.81 -10.17
N GLU A 18 -5.64 2.90 -10.71
CA GLU A 18 -7.11 2.94 -10.62
C GLU A 18 -7.58 2.80 -9.17
N GLN A 19 -7.06 1.81 -8.45
CA GLN A 19 -7.53 1.48 -7.10
C GLN A 19 -6.97 2.39 -6.01
N THR A 20 -5.79 2.99 -6.22
CA THR A 20 -5.13 3.83 -5.20
C THR A 20 -5.12 5.31 -5.54
N GLY A 21 -5.17 5.67 -6.83
CA GLY A 21 -4.92 7.03 -7.32
C GLY A 21 -3.44 7.37 -7.49
N TYR A 22 -2.51 6.47 -7.15
CA TYR A 22 -1.06 6.71 -7.20
C TYR A 22 -0.34 5.73 -8.12
N VAL A 23 0.85 6.12 -8.58
CA VAL A 23 1.71 5.26 -9.40
C VAL A 23 2.54 4.32 -8.54
N ILE A 24 2.95 3.18 -9.11
CA ILE A 24 3.87 2.22 -8.46
C ILE A 24 5.12 2.96 -7.97
N GLY A 25 5.56 2.64 -6.75
CA GLY A 25 6.71 3.26 -6.08
C GLY A 25 6.36 4.51 -5.26
N GLY A 26 5.18 5.10 -5.47
CA GLY A 26 4.72 6.28 -4.74
C GLY A 26 3.46 6.07 -3.90
N VAL A 27 2.89 4.87 -3.86
CA VAL A 27 1.61 4.58 -3.20
C VAL A 27 1.71 4.80 -1.68
N PRO A 28 1.03 5.81 -1.11
CA PRO A 28 1.03 6.03 0.33
C PRO A 28 0.19 4.98 1.07
N PRO A 29 0.34 4.82 2.39
CA PRO A 29 -0.48 3.89 3.17
C PRO A 29 -1.93 4.38 3.35
N LEU A 30 -2.20 5.66 3.10
CA LEU A 30 -3.48 6.34 3.34
C LEU A 30 -3.81 7.31 2.20
N GLY A 31 -5.08 7.73 2.11
CA GLY A 31 -5.52 8.74 1.14
C GLY A 31 -5.72 8.19 -0.28
N HIS A 32 -6.07 6.91 -0.40
CA HIS A 32 -6.40 6.27 -1.68
C HIS A 32 -7.72 6.80 -2.26
N SER A 33 -7.90 6.62 -3.57
CA SER A 33 -9.14 6.96 -4.29
C SER A 33 -10.38 6.25 -3.75
N GLN A 34 -10.19 5.11 -3.08
CA GLN A 34 -11.23 4.34 -2.42
C GLN A 34 -10.69 3.66 -1.14
N PRO A 35 -11.54 3.31 -0.18
CA PRO A 35 -11.12 2.49 0.96
C PRO A 35 -10.60 1.12 0.50
N LEU A 36 -9.44 0.71 1.02
CA LEU A 36 -8.85 -0.60 0.76
C LEU A 36 -8.74 -1.40 2.06
N THR A 37 -9.00 -2.70 1.99
CA THR A 37 -8.67 -3.61 3.09
C THR A 37 -7.15 -3.69 3.20
N THR A 38 -6.60 -3.12 4.27
CA THR A 38 -5.15 -3.04 4.49
C THR A 38 -4.72 -3.99 5.58
N TYR A 39 -3.67 -4.77 5.31
CA TYR A 39 -2.96 -5.58 6.29
C TYR A 39 -1.58 -4.98 6.50
N ILE A 40 -1.15 -4.90 7.76
CA ILE A 40 0.15 -4.36 8.15
C ILE A 40 0.98 -5.51 8.70
N ASP A 41 2.26 -5.57 8.32
CA ASP A 41 3.21 -6.52 8.88
C ASP A 41 3.42 -6.20 10.38
N GLU A 42 3.17 -7.19 11.25
CA GLU A 42 3.23 -7.02 12.70
C GLU A 42 4.63 -6.60 13.20
N THR A 43 5.68 -6.96 12.47
CA THR A 43 7.06 -6.58 12.80
C THR A 43 7.26 -5.06 12.77
N LEU A 44 6.45 -4.33 11.99
CA LEU A 44 6.51 -2.86 11.96
C LEU A 44 6.11 -2.22 13.30
N LEU A 45 5.36 -2.94 14.15
CA LEU A 45 4.97 -2.46 15.48
C LEU A 45 6.14 -2.46 16.48
N GLU A 46 7.25 -3.12 16.15
CA GLU A 46 8.47 -3.11 16.97
C GLU A 46 9.21 -1.76 16.87
N HIS A 47 8.87 -0.93 15.88
CA HIS A 47 9.45 0.39 15.69
C HIS A 47 8.52 1.48 16.26
N ALA A 48 9.10 2.40 17.05
CA ALA A 48 8.34 3.55 17.58
C ALA A 48 7.83 4.49 16.48
N GLN A 49 8.51 4.51 15.33
CA GLN A 49 8.14 5.30 14.16
C GLN A 49 8.60 4.58 12.89
N ILE A 50 7.78 4.66 11.84
CA ILE A 50 8.08 4.16 10.50
C ILE A 50 7.85 5.27 9.47
N TRP A 51 8.48 5.14 8.31
CA TRP A 51 8.30 6.02 7.16
C TRP A 51 7.70 5.23 6.01
N ALA A 52 6.78 5.85 5.27
CA ALA A 52 6.12 5.25 4.13
C ALA A 52 6.06 6.27 2.99
N ALA A 53 5.79 5.81 1.77
CA ALA A 53 5.63 6.71 0.64
C ALA A 53 4.50 7.72 0.91
N ALA A 54 4.61 8.91 0.31
CA ALA A 54 3.69 10.02 0.52
C ALA A 54 3.08 10.55 -0.78
N GLY A 55 2.92 9.69 -1.80
CA GLY A 55 2.17 10.02 -3.02
C GLY A 55 2.95 10.78 -4.09
N HIS A 56 4.19 11.19 -3.83
CA HIS A 56 5.04 11.92 -4.78
C HIS A 56 6.50 11.44 -4.71
N PRO A 57 7.25 11.35 -5.83
CA PRO A 57 8.67 10.94 -5.85
C PRO A 57 9.63 11.76 -4.97
N TYR A 58 9.19 12.92 -4.49
CA TYR A 58 10.01 13.84 -3.69
C TYR A 58 9.42 14.08 -2.30
N ALA A 59 8.34 13.37 -1.95
CA ALA A 59 7.79 13.41 -0.61
C ALA A 59 8.51 12.36 0.23
N LEU A 60 9.25 12.84 1.24
CA LEU A 60 9.89 12.05 2.29
C LEU A 60 8.93 11.90 3.47
#